data_AF-A0ABD5Q571-F1
#
_entry.id   AF-A0ABD5Q571-F1
#
_cell.length_a   1.000
_cell.length_b   1.000
_cell.length_c   1.000
_cell.angle_alpha   90.00
_cell.angle_beta   90.00
_cell.angle_gamma   90.00
#
_symmetry.space_group_name_H-M   'P 1'
#
loop_
_entity.id
_entity.type
_entity.pdbx_description
1 polymer ?
#
loop_
_entity_poly.entity_id
_entity_poly.type
_entity_poly.pdbx_seq_one_letter_code
_entity_poly.pdbx_strand_id
1 'polypeptide(L)'
;MARRPPERAQLDVTALSKVLVSLLFLAALAAAVSQVLAGDFDTDSLLTNVASLYVTGTLAVGVFRGATDARRWQAAFFGGLAAFGLVQYLASGDRFHLLSMVAGGAMILGLLFDVFPE
;
A
#
# COMPACT_ATOMS: atom_id res chain seq x y z
N MET A 1 11.66 25.09 32.85
CA MET A 1 10.84 23.92 32.44
C MET A 1 11.55 23.22 31.29
N ALA A 2 12.21 22.10 31.56
CA ALA A 2 12.90 21.31 30.54
C ALA A 2 11.88 20.38 29.85
N ARG A 3 11.55 20.64 28.58
CA ARG A 3 10.80 19.69 27.75
C ARG A 3 11.72 18.48 27.50
N ARG A 4 11.40 17.33 28.09
CA ARG A 4 12.06 16.05 27.75
C ARG A 4 11.85 15.74 26.25
N PRO A 5 12.82 15.13 25.57
CA PRO A 5 12.83 15.02 24.11
C PRO A 5 11.73 14.05 23.60
N PRO A 6 11.15 14.31 22.41
CA PRO A 6 10.12 13.49 21.78
C PRO A 6 10.61 12.13 21.24
N GLU A 7 11.90 11.80 21.37
CA GLU A 7 12.55 10.67 20.70
C GLU A 7 11.93 9.30 21.00
N ARG A 8 11.48 9.03 22.23
CA ARG A 8 10.96 7.69 22.59
C ARG A 8 9.66 7.35 21.87
N ALA A 9 8.73 8.30 21.79
CA ALA A 9 7.44 8.08 21.11
C ALA A 9 7.61 7.88 19.61
N GLN A 10 8.58 8.57 18.99
CA GLN A 10 8.86 8.45 17.56
C GLN A 10 9.51 7.11 17.20
N LEU A 11 10.35 6.58 18.08
CA LEU A 11 10.97 5.25 17.94
C LEU A 11 9.93 4.12 18.03
N ASP A 12 8.99 4.20 18.98
CA ASP A 12 7.93 3.20 19.16
C ASP A 12 7.01 3.13 17.94
N VAL A 13 6.59 4.28 17.39
CA VAL A 13 5.73 4.33 16.19
C VAL A 13 6.45 3.77 14.96
N THR A 14 7.74 4.08 14.81
CA THR A 14 8.54 3.59 13.68
C THR A 14 8.74 2.07 13.75
N ALA A 15 9.05 1.54 14.94
CA ALA A 15 9.19 0.10 15.16
C ALA A 15 7.85 -0.62 14.93
N LEU A 16 6.76 -0.09 15.50
CA LEU A 16 5.42 -0.64 15.34
C LEU A 16 4.98 -0.66 13.87
N SER A 17 5.25 0.40 13.12
CA SER A 17 4.96 0.47 11.68
C SER A 17 5.73 -0.59 10.90
N LYS A 18 7.02 -0.78 11.19
CA LYS A 18 7.84 -1.83 10.56
C LYS A 18 7.33 -3.24 10.87
N VAL A 19 6.93 -3.50 12.12
CA VAL A 19 6.35 -4.79 12.53
C VAL A 19 5.04 -5.04 11.79
N LEU A 20 4.11 -4.08 11.84
CA LEU A 20 2.81 -4.18 11.16
C LEU A 20 2.98 -4.46 9.67
N VAL A 21 3.85 -3.70 8.99
CA VAL A 21 4.05 -3.84 7.55
C VAL A 21 4.74 -5.17 7.21
N SER A 22 5.66 -5.64 8.05
CA SER A 22 6.26 -6.96 7.89
C SER A 22 5.21 -8.07 8.00
N LEU A 23 4.30 -7.96 8.98
CA LEU A 23 3.20 -8.92 9.15
C LEU A 23 2.24 -8.89 7.95
N LEU A 24 1.88 -7.71 7.46
CA LEU A 24 1.04 -7.57 6.26
C LEU A 24 1.69 -8.19 5.02
N PHE A 25 2.99 -7.95 4.84
CA PHE A 25 3.74 -8.54 3.73
C PHE A 25 3.85 -10.07 3.85
N LEU A 26 4.11 -10.59 5.05
CA LEU A 26 4.13 -12.04 5.29
C LEU A 26 2.75 -12.67 5.07
N ALA A 27 1.66 -12.00 5.45
CA ALA A 27 0.31 -12.47 5.19
C ALA A 27 0.00 -12.50 3.68
N ALA A 28 0.39 -11.46 2.93
CA ALA A 28 0.24 -11.44 1.48
C ALA A 28 1.07 -12.54 0.80
N LEU A 29 2.30 -12.77 1.27
CA LEU A 29 3.16 -13.85 0.77
C LEU A 29 2.58 -15.23 1.08
N ALA A 30 2.08 -15.43 2.30
CA ALA A 30 1.42 -16.67 2.70
C ALA A 30 0.19 -16.95 1.83
N ALA A 31 -0.65 -15.93 1.57
CA ALA A 31 -1.80 -16.05 0.68
C ALA A 31 -1.40 -16.46 -0.75
N ALA A 32 -0.34 -15.85 -1.29
CA ALA A 32 0.21 -16.21 -2.59
C ALA A 32 0.73 -17.65 -2.65
N VAL A 33 1.48 -18.08 -1.62
CA VAL A 33 1.98 -19.46 -1.52
C VAL A 33 0.82 -20.45 -1.39
N SER A 34 -0.19 -20.15 -0.57
CA SER A 34 -1.38 -20.99 -0.42
C SER A 34 -2.14 -21.15 -1.73
N GLN A 35 -2.27 -20.09 -2.54
CA GLN A 35 -2.87 -20.19 -3.88
C GLN A 35 -2.09 -21.15 -4.79
N VAL A 36 -0.75 -21.01 -4.84
CA VAL A 36 0.10 -21.89 -5.66
C VAL A 36 -0.02 -23.35 -5.23
N LEU A 37 -0.06 -23.61 -3.92
CA LEU A 37 -0.22 -24.96 -3.38
C LEU A 37 -1.62 -25.54 -3.64
N ALA A 38 -2.65 -24.70 -3.67
CA ALA A 38 -4.00 -25.10 -4.02
C ALA A 38 -4.16 -25.38 -5.53
N GLY A 39 -3.19 -25.00 -6.36
CA GLY A 39 -3.25 -25.16 -7.81
C GLY A 39 -4.27 -24.24 -8.49
N ASP A 40 -4.72 -23.19 -7.79
CA ASP A 40 -5.66 -22.22 -8.33
C ASP A 40 -4.88 -21.14 -9.10
N PHE A 41 -4.88 -21.24 -10.43
CA PHE A 41 -4.22 -20.28 -11.31
C PHE A 41 -5.21 -19.44 -12.10
N ASP A 42 -6.42 -19.23 -11.54
CA ASP A 42 -7.36 -18.32 -12.17
C ASP A 42 -6.78 -16.91 -12.29
N THR A 43 -7.12 -16.23 -13.39
CA THR A 43 -6.54 -14.93 -13.73
C THR A 43 -6.87 -13.91 -12.65
N ASP A 44 -8.08 -13.95 -12.11
CA ASP A 44 -8.55 -13.03 -11.07
C ASP A 44 -7.84 -13.28 -9.73
N SER A 45 -7.68 -14.56 -9.33
CA SER A 45 -6.94 -14.94 -8.12
C SER A 45 -5.46 -14.51 -8.22
N LEU A 46 -4.83 -14.74 -9.37
CA LEU A 46 -3.46 -14.32 -9.63
C LEU A 46 -3.30 -12.80 -9.60
N LEU A 47 -4.20 -12.07 -10.26
CA LEU A 47 -4.14 -10.60 -10.30
C LEU A 47 -4.30 -10.00 -8.89
N THR A 48 -5.22 -10.57 -8.11
CA THR A 48 -5.44 -10.18 -6.71
C THR A 48 -4.19 -10.41 -5.86
N ASN A 49 -3.54 -11.57 -5.99
CA ASN A 49 -2.34 -11.87 -5.20
C ASN A 49 -1.12 -11.06 -5.65
N VAL A 50 -0.94 -10.85 -6.95
CA VAL A 50 0.13 -9.99 -7.48
C VAL A 50 -0.05 -8.55 -6.99
N ALA A 51 -1.26 -8.03 -7.01
CA ALA A 51 -1.54 -6.69 -6.53
C ALA A 51 -1.39 -6.57 -5.00
N SER A 52 -1.84 -7.57 -4.25
CA SER A 52 -1.64 -7.63 -2.80
C SER A 52 -0.15 -7.59 -2.45
N LEU A 53 0.67 -8.38 -3.15
CA LEU A 53 2.13 -8.36 -3.01
C LEU A 53 2.75 -7.04 -3.45
N TYR A 54 2.23 -6.43 -4.53
CA TYR A 54 2.69 -5.13 -4.99
C TYR A 54 2.44 -4.04 -3.94
N VAL A 55 1.22 -3.95 -3.40
CA VAL A 55 0.84 -2.92 -2.43
C VAL A 55 1.61 -3.11 -1.12
N THR A 56 1.59 -4.33 -0.57
CA THR A 56 2.30 -4.63 0.69
C THR A 56 3.82 -4.53 0.54
N GLY A 57 4.37 -4.96 -0.60
CA GLY A 57 5.79 -4.85 -0.91
C GLY A 57 6.23 -3.39 -1.09
N THR A 58 5.46 -2.59 -1.82
CA THR A 58 5.74 -1.15 -1.98
C THR A 58 5.64 -0.43 -0.64
N LEU A 59 4.66 -0.81 0.20
CA LEU A 59 4.54 -0.30 1.57
C LEU A 59 5.76 -0.67 2.43
N ALA A 60 6.18 -1.93 2.39
CA ALA A 60 7.38 -2.41 3.09
C ALA A 60 8.62 -1.62 2.65
N VAL A 61 8.85 -1.49 1.34
CA VAL A 61 9.99 -0.73 0.82
C VAL A 61 9.94 0.72 1.29
N GLY A 62 8.76 1.36 1.26
CA GLY A 62 8.58 2.73 1.74
C GLY A 62 8.94 2.89 3.22
N VAL A 63 8.38 2.03 4.06
CA VAL A 63 8.55 2.10 5.52
C VAL A 63 9.97 1.73 5.96
N PHE A 64 10.57 0.70 5.36
CA PHE A 64 11.95 0.32 5.69
C PHE A 64 12.98 1.33 5.20
N ARG A 65 12.73 2.00 4.07
CA ARG A 65 13.62 3.05 3.55
C ARG A 65 13.32 4.43 4.12
N GLY A 66 12.25 4.61 4.89
CA GLY A 66 11.79 5.94 5.32
C GLY A 66 11.44 6.85 4.13
N ALA A 67 10.98 6.27 3.03
CA ALA A 67 10.70 6.97 1.76
C ALA A 67 9.21 7.24 1.56
N THR A 68 8.38 7.09 2.60
CA THR A 68 6.92 7.29 2.51
C THR A 68 6.52 8.72 2.14
N ASP A 69 7.38 9.69 2.43
CA ASP A 69 7.19 11.10 2.07
C ASP A 69 7.76 11.41 0.67
N ALA A 70 8.48 10.47 0.06
CA ALA A 70 9.06 10.68 -1.25
C ALA A 70 7.97 10.64 -2.32
N ARG A 71 7.88 11.72 -3.10
CA ARG A 71 6.87 11.88 -4.14
C ARG A 71 6.79 10.74 -5.15
N ARG A 72 7.94 10.18 -5.55
CA ARG A 72 8.03 9.03 -6.45
C ARG A 72 7.43 7.76 -5.82
N TRP A 73 7.63 7.57 -4.52
CA TRP A 73 7.06 6.45 -3.79
C TRP A 73 5.55 6.61 -3.65
N GLN A 74 5.08 7.81 -3.28
CA GLN A 74 3.64 8.09 -3.15
C GLN A 74 2.91 7.89 -4.48
N ALA A 75 3.46 8.38 -5.59
CA ALA A 75 2.91 8.16 -6.92
C ALA A 75 2.85 6.67 -7.29
N ALA A 76 3.89 5.89 -6.97
CA ALA A 76 3.89 4.45 -7.22
C ALA A 76 2.83 3.72 -6.35
N PHE A 77 2.80 4.01 -5.05
CA PHE A 77 1.89 3.38 -4.11
C PHE A 77 0.42 3.69 -4.42
N PHE A 78 0.07 4.98 -4.53
CA PHE A 78 -1.31 5.39 -4.81
C PHE A 78 -1.71 5.10 -6.26
N GLY A 79 -0.77 5.16 -7.20
CA GLY A 79 -0.95 4.73 -8.59
C GLY A 79 -1.37 3.27 -8.69
N GLY A 80 -0.62 2.38 -8.05
CA GLY A 80 -0.96 0.96 -8.01
C GLY A 80 -2.27 0.69 -7.28
N LEU A 81 -2.53 1.39 -6.16
CA LEU A 81 -3.80 1.25 -5.43
C LEU A 81 -5.00 1.68 -6.28
N ALA A 82 -4.88 2.79 -7.01
CA ALA A 82 -5.94 3.30 -7.87
C ALA A 82 -6.24 2.34 -9.04
N ALA A 83 -5.18 1.91 -9.74
CA ALA A 83 -5.29 1.00 -10.87
C ALA A 83 -5.87 -0.36 -10.45
N PHE A 84 -5.38 -0.92 -9.33
CA PHE A 84 -5.89 -2.18 -8.82
C PHE A 84 -7.34 -2.07 -8.33
N GLY A 85 -7.66 -1.02 -7.57
CA GLY A 85 -9.03 -0.77 -7.10
C GLY A 85 -10.02 -0.68 -8.26
N LEU A 86 -9.63 -0.05 -9.38
CA LEU A 86 -10.44 0.01 -10.59
C LEU A 86 -10.68 -1.39 -11.18
N VAL A 87 -9.62 -2.18 -11.38
CA VAL A 87 -9.74 -3.53 -11.97
C VAL A 87 -10.61 -4.43 -11.10
N GLN A 88 -10.39 -4.43 -9.78
CA GLN A 88 -11.20 -5.25 -8.87
C GLN A 88 -12.64 -4.78 -8.77
N TYR A 89 -12.90 -3.47 -8.83
CA TYR A 89 -14.27 -2.95 -8.84
C TYR A 89 -15.01 -3.40 -10.10
N LEU A 90 -14.35 -3.39 -11.26
CA LEU A 90 -14.94 -3.86 -12.51
C LEU A 90 -15.20 -5.37 -12.50
N ALA A 91 -14.35 -6.16 -11.83
CA ALA A 91 -14.53 -7.62 -11.73
C ALA A 91 -15.59 -8.03 -10.69
N SER A 92 -15.56 -7.44 -9.49
CA SER A 92 -16.37 -7.88 -8.35
C SER A 92 -17.59 -7.02 -8.05
N GLY A 93 -17.60 -5.75 -8.51
CA GLY A 93 -18.59 -4.75 -8.13
C GLY A 93 -18.50 -4.28 -6.67
N ASP A 94 -17.46 -4.70 -5.91
CA ASP A 94 -17.35 -4.38 -4.49
C ASP A 94 -17.02 -2.90 -4.25
N ARG A 95 -17.82 -2.28 -3.37
CA ARG A 95 -17.67 -0.88 -2.96
C ARG A 95 -16.35 -0.62 -2.26
N PHE A 96 -15.75 -1.60 -1.59
CA PHE A 96 -14.42 -1.43 -0.99
C PHE A 96 -13.36 -1.11 -2.03
N HIS A 97 -13.39 -1.80 -3.18
CA HIS A 97 -12.46 -1.56 -4.28
C HIS A 97 -12.71 -0.22 -4.98
N LEU A 98 -13.98 0.20 -5.09
CA LEU A 98 -14.34 1.56 -5.54
C LEU A 98 -13.73 2.63 -4.63
N LEU A 99 -13.89 2.50 -3.31
CA LEU A 99 -13.33 3.46 -2.35
C LEU A 99 -11.81 3.49 -2.42
N SER A 100 -11.18 2.33 -2.59
CA SER A 100 -9.73 2.21 -2.74
C SER A 100 -9.24 2.92 -4.01
N MET A 101 -9.97 2.77 -5.12
CA MET A 101 -9.71 3.46 -6.37
C MET A 101 -9.82 4.98 -6.19
N VAL A 102 -10.92 5.46 -5.60
CA VAL A 102 -11.16 6.89 -5.39
C VAL A 102 -10.10 7.49 -4.47
N ALA A 103 -9.74 6.81 -3.38
CA ALA A 103 -8.70 7.27 -2.47
C ALA A 103 -7.33 7.37 -3.17
N GLY A 104 -6.93 6.34 -3.91
CA GLY A 104 -5.69 6.37 -4.70
C GLY A 104 -5.70 7.50 -5.73
N GLY A 105 -6.80 7.65 -6.48
CA GLY A 105 -6.96 8.70 -7.48
C GLY A 105 -6.91 10.11 -6.89
N ALA A 106 -7.60 10.35 -5.77
CA ALA A 106 -7.59 11.62 -5.07
C ALA A 106 -6.17 12.00 -4.59
N MET A 107 -5.41 11.03 -4.08
CA MET A 107 -4.03 11.25 -3.65
C MET A 107 -3.11 11.60 -4.83
N ILE A 108 -3.28 10.94 -5.99
CA ILE A 108 -2.53 11.28 -7.21
C ILE A 108 -2.88 12.67 -7.72
N LEU A 109 -4.16 13.04 -7.68
CA LEU A 109 -4.60 14.39 -8.04
C LEU A 109 -4.00 15.43 -7.10
N GLY A 110 -4.05 15.20 -5.78
CA GLY A 110 -3.39 16.07 -4.79
C GLY A 110 -1.88 16.21 -5.06
N LEU A 111 -1.20 15.09 -5.32
CA LEU A 111 0.20 15.06 -5.72
C LEU A 111 0.49 15.86 -7.00
N LEU A 112 -0.47 15.95 -7.92
CA LEU A 112 -0.35 16.71 -9.16
C LEU A 112 -0.57 18.21 -8.91
N PHE A 113 -1.55 18.57 -8.09
CA PHE A 113 -1.84 19.96 -7.72
C PHE A 113 -0.74 20.59 -6.87
N ASP A 114 -0.08 19.83 -5.98
CA ASP A 114 1.09 20.30 -5.22
C ASP A 114 2.29 20.68 -6.12
N VAL A 115 2.30 20.31 -7.41
CA VAL A 115 3.35 20.70 -8.39
C VAL A 115 3.13 22.08 -8.98
N PHE A 116 1.87 22.52 -9.03
CA PHE A 116 1.48 23.78 -9.61
C PHE A 116 0.99 24.68 -8.47
N PRO A 117 1.89 25.21 -7.62
CA PRO A 117 1.52 26.31 -6.76
C PRO A 117 1.23 27.50 -7.67
N GLU A 118 0.00 28.04 -7.59
CA GLU A 118 -0.34 29.35 -8.13
C GLU A 118 0.54 30.45 -7.51
#